data_AF-A0A1E8GQP2-F1
#
_entry.id   AF-A0A1E8GQP2-F1
#
_cell.length_a   1.000
_cell.length_b   1.000
_cell.length_c   1.000
_cell.angle_alpha   90.00
_cell.angle_beta   90.00
_cell.angle_gamma   90.00
#
_symmetry.space_group_name_H-M   'P 1'
#
loop_
_entity.id
_entity.type
_entity.pdbx_description
1 polymer ?
#
loop_
_entity_poly.entity_id
_entity_poly.type
_entity_poly.pdbx_seq_one_letter_code
_entity_poly.pdbx_strand_id
1 'polypeptide(L)'
;MSLSIKADIGVTCFNALILSMSDIFNMKVGTLTTISNLSFLLVCFILDKERSISRYLLMLVANLCFGYVVNFFYYSLLGSVTLDNYFMKVICFFIGLVVTCFAVGRILYYNTLKFPIENFCTLVSERTNHSMKFYRYCVDVVGFSGSLLLSFLFNLPIYVREGTVISLFLFSYIMSWSYERKGISK
;
A
#
# COMPACT_ATOMS: atom_id res chain seq x y z
N MET A 1 -2.70 -7.88 -2.50
CA MET A 1 -1.50 -7.73 -1.63
C MET A 1 -0.89 -9.07 -1.21
N SER A 2 -1.57 -9.92 -0.42
CA SER A 2 -0.96 -11.18 0.10
C SER A 2 -0.38 -12.10 -0.98
N LEU A 3 -1.05 -12.19 -2.15
CA LEU A 3 -0.57 -12.98 -3.28
C LEU A 3 0.73 -12.42 -3.90
N SER A 4 0.83 -11.09 -4.01
CA SER A 4 2.03 -10.40 -4.53
C SER A 4 3.21 -10.52 -3.58
N ILE A 5 2.97 -10.49 -2.26
CA ILE A 5 4.01 -10.73 -1.25
C ILE A 5 4.51 -12.18 -1.38
N LYS A 6 3.60 -13.14 -1.48
CA LYS A 6 3.98 -14.56 -1.59
C LYS A 6 4.72 -14.90 -2.89
N ALA A 7 4.44 -14.17 -3.96
CA ALA A 7 5.11 -14.33 -5.24
C ALA A 7 6.60 -13.95 -5.20
N ASP A 8 7.06 -13.13 -4.25
CA ASP A 8 8.48 -12.79 -4.02
C ASP A 8 9.24 -12.19 -5.22
N ILE A 9 8.54 -11.81 -6.31
CA ILE A 9 9.13 -11.15 -7.49
C ILE A 9 9.19 -9.62 -7.34
N GLY A 10 8.64 -9.12 -6.24
CA GLY A 10 8.58 -7.71 -5.89
C GLY A 10 7.21 -7.35 -5.35
N VAL A 11 7.16 -6.26 -4.59
CA VAL A 11 5.93 -5.69 -4.03
C VAL A 11 5.96 -4.18 -4.18
N THR A 12 4.83 -3.49 -3.99
CA THR A 12 4.80 -2.02 -3.97
C THR A 12 5.79 -1.47 -2.94
N CYS A 13 6.42 -0.33 -3.22
CA CYS A 13 7.50 0.24 -2.40
C CYS A 13 7.13 0.37 -0.92
N PHE A 14 5.92 0.84 -0.63
CA PHE A 14 5.41 0.90 0.74
C PHE A 14 5.35 -0.47 1.43
N ASN A 15 4.93 -1.51 0.71
CA ASN A 15 4.84 -2.86 1.25
C ASN A 15 6.23 -3.50 1.44
N ALA A 16 7.21 -3.16 0.60
CA ALA A 16 8.59 -3.61 0.78
C ALA A 16 9.18 -3.08 2.10
N LEU A 17 8.90 -1.82 2.42
CA LEU A 17 9.27 -1.22 3.71
C LEU A 17 8.62 -1.97 4.88
N ILE A 18 7.31 -2.21 4.79
CA ILE A 18 6.57 -2.93 5.84
C ILE A 18 7.09 -4.36 6.02
N LEU A 19 7.43 -5.07 4.94
CA LEU A 19 8.04 -6.41 5.01
C LEU A 19 9.40 -6.37 5.71
N SER A 20 10.25 -5.41 5.33
CA SER A 20 11.57 -5.22 5.94
C SER A 20 11.43 -4.94 7.45
N MET A 21 10.45 -4.11 7.84
CA MET A 21 10.13 -3.88 9.26
C MET A 21 9.55 -5.13 9.94
N SER A 22 8.75 -5.92 9.22
CA SER A 22 8.17 -7.18 9.70
C SER A 22 9.24 -8.14 10.18
N ASP A 23 10.31 -8.27 9.41
CA ASP A 23 11.42 -9.17 9.73
C ASP A 23 12.23 -8.67 10.93
N ILE A 24 12.47 -7.35 11.02
CA ILE A 24 13.20 -6.76 12.15
C ILE A 24 12.42 -6.94 13.45
N PHE A 25 11.14 -6.58 13.45
CA PHE A 25 10.31 -6.59 14.66
C PHE A 25 9.68 -7.96 14.95
N ASN A 26 9.85 -8.96 14.08
CA ASN A 26 9.16 -10.26 14.15
C ASN A 26 7.64 -10.13 14.30
N MET A 27 7.07 -9.08 13.72
CA MET A 27 5.63 -8.82 13.73
C MET A 27 4.99 -9.32 12.44
N LYS A 28 3.67 -9.52 12.44
CA LYS A 28 2.94 -9.89 11.23
C LYS A 28 2.81 -8.70 10.27
N VAL A 29 2.97 -8.94 8.98
CA VAL A 29 2.94 -7.91 7.92
C VAL A 29 1.63 -7.12 7.93
N GLY A 30 0.49 -7.79 8.09
CA GLY A 30 -0.82 -7.12 8.14
C GLY A 30 -0.96 -6.24 9.38
N THR A 31 -0.36 -6.63 10.52
CA THR A 31 -0.38 -5.82 11.74
C THR A 31 0.45 -4.56 11.60
N LEU A 32 1.65 -4.66 11.03
CA LEU A 32 2.47 -3.47 10.75
C LEU A 32 1.81 -2.57 9.70
N THR A 33 1.18 -3.15 8.67
CA THR A 33 0.40 -2.37 7.69
C THR A 33 -0.72 -1.59 8.39
N THR A 34 -1.45 -2.22 9.31
CA THR A 34 -2.48 -1.55 10.12
C THR A 34 -1.89 -0.41 10.94
N ILE A 35 -0.78 -0.64 11.65
CA ILE A 35 -0.11 0.37 12.50
C ILE A 35 0.34 1.56 11.66
N SER A 36 1.02 1.33 10.54
CA SER A 36 1.47 2.41 9.66
C SER A 36 0.29 3.19 9.08
N ASN A 37 -0.75 2.51 8.61
CA ASN A 37 -1.98 3.18 8.16
C ASN A 37 -2.70 3.93 9.29
N LEU A 38 -2.64 3.45 10.52
CA LEU A 38 -3.19 4.14 11.69
C LEU A 38 -2.42 5.43 11.96
N SER A 39 -1.09 5.41 11.83
CA SER A 39 -0.26 6.60 11.97
C SER A 39 -0.63 7.68 10.94
N PHE A 40 -0.82 7.29 9.67
CA PHE A 40 -1.33 8.20 8.63
C PHE A 40 -2.74 8.71 8.96
N LEU A 41 -3.63 7.84 9.47
CA LEU A 41 -4.98 8.24 9.86
C LEU A 41 -4.97 9.28 10.99
N LEU A 42 -4.09 9.12 11.99
CA LEU A 42 -3.91 10.08 13.07
C LEU A 42 -3.41 11.44 12.55
N VAL A 43 -2.41 11.43 11.66
CA VAL A 43 -1.91 12.66 11.02
C VAL A 43 -3.02 13.33 10.22
N CYS A 44 -3.81 12.56 9.45
CA CYS A 44 -4.98 13.09 8.74
C CYS A 44 -5.99 13.72 9.69
N PHE A 45 -6.29 13.06 10.80
CA PHE A 45 -7.28 13.52 11.78
C PHE A 45 -6.87 14.83 12.47
N ILE A 46 -5.56 15.05 12.65
CA ILE A 46 -5.01 16.31 13.18
C ILE A 46 -5.02 17.39 12.10
N LEU A 47 -4.68 17.03 10.87
CA LEU A 47 -4.55 17.99 9.77
C LEU A 47 -5.91 18.47 9.25
N ASP A 48 -6.92 17.62 9.29
CA ASP A 48 -8.27 17.86 8.79
C ASP A 48 -9.10 18.71 9.76
N LYS A 49 -9.39 19.96 9.36
CA LYS A 49 -10.17 20.92 10.14
C LYS A 49 -11.68 20.68 10.05
N GLU A 50 -12.16 20.03 8.98
CA GLU A 50 -13.58 19.69 8.77
C GLU A 50 -13.83 18.18 8.97
N ARG A 51 -13.14 17.61 9.96
CA ARG A 51 -13.16 16.16 10.22
C ARG A 51 -14.58 15.67 10.53
N SER A 52 -15.08 14.77 9.67
CA SER A 52 -16.27 13.98 9.98
C SER A 52 -15.87 12.74 10.77
N ILE A 53 -16.23 12.68 12.06
CA ILE A 53 -15.91 11.55 12.95
C ILE A 53 -16.38 10.22 12.35
N SER A 54 -17.58 10.19 11.73
CA SER A 54 -18.13 8.98 11.09
C SER A 54 -17.25 8.47 9.95
N ARG A 55 -16.66 9.36 9.15
CA ARG A 55 -15.75 8.98 8.06
C ARG A 55 -14.45 8.39 8.59
N TYR A 56 -13.85 9.03 9.60
CA TYR A 56 -12.62 8.52 10.22
C TYR A 56 -12.84 7.19 10.94
N LEU A 57 -13.99 7.00 11.57
CA LEU A 57 -14.37 5.72 12.19
C LEU A 57 -14.49 4.61 11.14
N LEU A 58 -15.15 4.88 10.01
CA LEU A 58 -15.24 3.93 8.89
C LEU A 58 -13.86 3.58 8.33
N MET A 59 -12.98 4.57 8.15
CA MET A 59 -11.60 4.34 7.70
C MET A 59 -10.80 3.50 8.69
N LEU A 60 -10.97 3.74 9.99
CA LEU A 60 -10.32 2.99 11.05
C LEU A 60 -10.78 1.53 11.05
N VAL A 61 -12.09 1.28 11.04
CA VAL A 61 -12.67 -0.07 10.99
C VAL A 61 -12.21 -0.80 9.72
N ALA A 62 -12.28 -0.14 8.56
CA ALA A 62 -11.83 -0.73 7.30
C ALA A 62 -10.33 -1.10 7.33
N ASN A 63 -9.49 -0.26 7.94
CA ASN A 63 -8.05 -0.54 8.07
C ASN A 63 -7.77 -1.72 9.02
N LEU A 64 -8.48 -1.82 10.15
CA LEU A 64 -8.37 -2.97 11.06
C LEU A 64 -8.80 -4.27 10.35
N CYS A 65 -9.96 -4.26 9.68
CA CYS A 65 -10.44 -5.39 8.90
C CYS A 65 -9.45 -5.77 7.79
N PHE A 66 -8.91 -4.79 7.07
CA PHE A 66 -7.93 -5.01 6.01
C PHE A 66 -6.68 -5.72 6.52
N GLY A 67 -6.08 -5.26 7.63
CA GLY A 67 -4.90 -5.91 8.21
C GLY A 67 -5.17 -7.34 8.68
N TYR A 68 -6.34 -7.59 9.28
CA TYR A 68 -6.75 -8.94 9.67
C TYR A 68 -6.89 -9.87 8.46
N VAL A 69 -7.58 -9.40 7.41
CA VAL A 69 -7.74 -10.14 6.15
C VAL A 69 -6.38 -10.43 5.52
N VAL A 70 -5.47 -9.45 5.46
CA VAL A 70 -4.11 -9.64 4.92
C VAL A 70 -3.38 -10.75 5.69
N ASN A 71 -3.42 -10.71 7.03
CA ASN A 71 -2.80 -11.73 7.88
C ASN A 71 -3.42 -13.11 7.65
N PHE A 72 -4.75 -13.20 7.60
CA PHE A 72 -5.46 -14.46 7.37
C PHE A 72 -5.07 -15.08 6.01
N PHE A 73 -5.11 -14.29 4.95
CA PHE A 73 -4.74 -14.80 3.63
C PHE A 73 -3.25 -15.15 3.56
N TYR A 74 -2.36 -14.27 4.05
CA TYR A 74 -0.92 -14.49 3.90
C TYR A 74 -0.40 -15.66 4.73
N TYR A 75 -0.78 -15.75 6.01
CA TYR A 75 -0.24 -16.76 6.91
C TYR A 75 -1.09 -18.05 6.95
N SER A 76 -2.42 -17.96 6.89
CA SER A 76 -3.27 -19.16 6.98
C SER A 76 -3.48 -19.82 5.63
N LEU A 77 -3.90 -19.07 4.60
CA LEU A 77 -4.22 -19.64 3.28
C LEU A 77 -2.98 -19.84 2.40
N LEU A 78 -2.09 -18.86 2.38
CA LEU A 78 -0.87 -18.86 1.57
C LEU A 78 0.35 -19.37 2.35
N GLY A 79 0.21 -19.68 3.64
CA GLY A 79 1.31 -20.16 4.47
C GLY A 79 1.93 -21.46 3.94
N SER A 80 1.09 -22.41 3.56
CA SER A 80 1.48 -23.74 3.06
C SER A 80 1.82 -23.80 1.56
N VAL A 81 1.51 -22.75 0.79
CA VAL A 81 1.75 -22.72 -0.65
C VAL A 81 3.22 -22.33 -0.91
N THR A 82 4.06 -23.22 -1.40
CA THR A 82 5.39 -22.86 -1.91
C THR A 82 5.33 -22.69 -3.43
N LEU A 83 5.83 -21.56 -3.92
CA LEU A 83 5.93 -21.32 -5.36
C LEU A 83 7.38 -21.55 -5.77
N ASP A 84 7.70 -22.76 -6.22
CA ASP A 84 9.07 -23.11 -6.59
C ASP A 84 9.42 -22.67 -8.03
N ASN A 85 8.40 -22.62 -8.91
CA ASN A 85 8.59 -22.21 -10.29
C ASN A 85 8.48 -20.69 -10.46
N TYR A 86 9.53 -20.07 -11.02
CA TYR A 86 9.57 -18.63 -11.29
C TYR A 86 8.42 -18.15 -12.17
N PHE A 87 8.01 -18.94 -13.18
CA PHE A 87 6.89 -18.57 -14.05
C PHE A 87 5.56 -18.45 -13.28
N MET A 88 5.32 -19.37 -12.34
CA MET A 88 4.14 -19.34 -11.47
C MET A 88 4.17 -18.12 -10.53
N LYS A 89 5.35 -17.76 -10.00
CA LYS A 89 5.53 -16.53 -9.22
C LYS A 89 5.15 -15.30 -10.04
N VAL A 90 5.56 -15.19 -11.31
CA VAL A 90 5.23 -14.02 -12.16
C VAL A 90 3.72 -13.90 -12.37
N ILE A 91 3.06 -15.01 -12.66
CA ILE A 91 1.60 -15.04 -12.86
C ILE A 91 0.87 -14.64 -11.57
N CYS A 92 1.24 -15.23 -10.43
CA CYS A 92 0.65 -14.88 -9.14
C CYS A 92 0.87 -13.41 -8.79
N PHE A 93 2.05 -12.87 -9.08
CA PHE A 93 2.34 -11.45 -8.89
C PHE A 93 1.42 -10.57 -9.73
N PHE A 94 1.30 -10.84 -11.04
CA PHE A 94 0.46 -10.06 -11.96
C PHE A 94 -1.02 -10.12 -11.57
N ILE A 95 -1.55 -11.31 -11.25
CA ILE A 95 -2.93 -11.46 -10.78
C ILE A 95 -3.14 -10.64 -9.51
N GLY A 96 -2.23 -10.77 -8.54
CA GLY A 96 -2.29 -10.00 -7.29
C GLY A 96 -2.24 -8.50 -7.52
N LEU A 97 -1.40 -8.04 -8.46
CA LEU A 97 -1.26 -6.64 -8.83
C LEU A 97 -2.53 -6.10 -9.48
N VAL A 98 -3.07 -6.79 -10.48
CA VAL A 98 -4.30 -6.37 -11.20
C VAL A 98 -5.49 -6.30 -10.25
N VAL A 99 -5.69 -7.32 -9.41
CA VAL A 99 -6.77 -7.34 -8.42
C VAL A 99 -6.62 -6.17 -7.44
N THR A 100 -5.41 -5.93 -6.94
CA THR A 100 -5.14 -4.83 -6.00
C THR A 100 -5.42 -3.48 -6.66
N CYS A 101 -4.95 -3.28 -7.88
CA CYS A 101 -5.15 -2.02 -8.58
C CYS A 101 -6.62 -1.79 -8.97
N PHE A 102 -7.34 -2.83 -9.38
CA PHE A 102 -8.77 -2.74 -9.65
C PHE A 102 -9.56 -2.39 -8.38
N ALA A 103 -9.26 -3.04 -7.27
CA ALA A 103 -9.90 -2.75 -5.98
C ALA A 103 -9.65 -1.30 -5.55
N VAL A 104 -8.38 -0.86 -5.57
CA VAL A 104 -8.01 0.52 -5.23
C VAL A 104 -8.66 1.52 -6.18
N GLY A 105 -8.60 1.27 -7.50
CA GLY A 105 -9.21 2.14 -8.51
C GLY A 105 -10.72 2.30 -8.33
N ARG A 106 -11.43 1.24 -7.95
CA ARG A 106 -12.87 1.27 -7.64
C ARG A 106 -13.17 2.02 -6.35
N ILE A 107 -12.40 1.77 -5.29
CA ILE A 107 -12.52 2.47 -4.00
C ILE A 107 -12.35 3.98 -4.20
N LEU A 108 -11.36 4.40 -4.99
CA LEU A 108 -11.14 5.80 -5.37
C LEU A 108 -12.27 6.38 -6.21
N TYR A 109 -12.79 5.62 -7.17
CA TYR A 109 -13.91 6.04 -8.02
C TYR A 109 -15.17 6.33 -7.20
N TYR A 110 -15.56 5.41 -6.32
CA TYR A 110 -16.75 5.56 -5.48
C TYR A 110 -16.56 6.60 -4.35
N ASN A 111 -15.32 6.89 -3.94
CA ASN A 111 -14.97 7.89 -2.91
C ASN A 111 -15.70 7.70 -1.57
N THR A 112 -16.31 6.55 -1.37
CA THR A 112 -17.03 6.16 -0.15
C THR A 112 -16.04 5.83 0.95
N LEU A 113 -14.90 5.24 0.59
CA LEU A 113 -13.81 4.90 1.48
C LEU A 113 -12.51 5.38 0.84
N LYS A 114 -11.68 6.15 1.54
CA LYS A 114 -10.29 6.39 1.14
C LYS A 114 -9.41 5.64 2.13
N PHE A 115 -8.42 4.91 1.64
CA PHE A 115 -7.42 4.34 2.52
C PHE A 115 -6.62 5.48 3.18
N PRO A 116 -6.10 5.30 4.41
CA PRO A 116 -5.50 6.39 5.18
C PRO A 116 -4.33 7.08 4.49
N ILE A 117 -3.48 6.31 3.79
CA ILE A 117 -2.32 6.81 3.08
C ILE A 117 -2.71 7.66 1.85
N GLU A 118 -3.78 7.29 1.14
CA GLU A 118 -4.36 8.07 0.04
C GLU A 118 -5.09 9.31 0.55
N ASN A 119 -5.78 9.19 1.68
CA ASN A 119 -6.41 10.34 2.33
C ASN A 119 -5.37 11.37 2.78
N PHE A 120 -4.24 10.90 3.32
CA PHE A 120 -3.09 11.75 3.65
C PHE A 120 -2.56 12.47 2.42
N CYS A 121 -2.28 11.73 1.34
CA CYS A 121 -1.79 12.34 0.09
C CYS A 121 -2.80 13.36 -0.48
N THR A 122 -4.10 13.10 -0.36
CA THR A 122 -5.14 14.05 -0.79
C THR A 122 -5.14 15.30 0.09
N LEU A 123 -5.21 15.17 1.41
CA LEU A 123 -5.28 16.29 2.35
C LEU A 123 -4.04 17.20 2.29
N VAL A 124 -2.87 16.62 2.01
CA VAL A 124 -1.64 17.40 1.83
C VAL A 124 -1.65 18.08 0.46
N SER A 125 -2.08 17.37 -0.60
CA SER A 125 -2.23 17.94 -1.94
C SER A 125 -3.22 19.12 -1.97
N GLU A 126 -4.34 19.05 -1.27
CA GLU A 126 -5.31 20.15 -1.18
C GLU A 126 -4.75 21.40 -0.47
N ARG A 127 -3.70 21.25 0.34
CA ARG A 127 -3.04 22.35 1.07
C ARG A 127 -1.77 22.85 0.40
N THR A 128 -1.37 22.26 -0.72
CA THR A 128 -0.11 22.54 -1.40
C THR A 128 -0.34 22.65 -2.91
N ASN A 129 0.58 23.25 -3.67
CA ASN A 129 0.42 23.38 -5.12
C ASN A 129 0.85 22.12 -5.89
N HIS A 130 0.97 20.97 -5.21
CA HIS A 130 1.41 19.73 -5.84
C HIS A 130 0.27 18.72 -5.90
N SER A 131 0.24 17.94 -6.98
CA SER A 131 -0.77 16.90 -7.19
C SER A 131 -0.64 15.76 -6.18
N MET A 132 -1.75 15.05 -5.92
CA MET A 132 -1.75 13.85 -5.09
C MET A 132 -0.73 12.79 -5.57
N LYS A 133 -0.52 12.71 -6.90
CA LYS A 133 0.47 11.81 -7.52
C LYS A 133 1.88 12.10 -7.00
N PHE A 134 2.23 13.38 -6.86
CA PHE A 134 3.55 13.78 -6.35
C PHE A 134 3.75 13.31 -4.90
N TYR A 135 2.80 13.56 -4.00
CA TYR A 135 2.90 13.09 -2.61
C TYR A 135 2.96 11.58 -2.50
N ARG A 136 2.17 10.89 -3.33
CA ARG A 136 2.19 9.44 -3.35
C ARG A 136 3.54 8.91 -3.84
N TYR A 137 4.10 9.53 -4.88
CA TYR A 137 5.44 9.21 -5.35
C TYR A 137 6.51 9.48 -4.27
N CYS A 138 6.42 10.57 -3.52
CA CYS A 138 7.32 10.82 -2.39
C CYS A 138 7.24 9.71 -1.34
N VAL A 139 6.03 9.27 -0.97
CA VAL A 139 5.84 8.16 -0.02
C VAL A 139 6.42 6.85 -0.59
N ASP A 140 6.25 6.59 -1.88
CA ASP A 140 6.82 5.42 -2.52
C ASP A 140 8.36 5.49 -2.60
N VAL A 141 8.96 6.66 -2.82
CA VAL A 141 10.41 6.87 -2.78
C VAL A 141 10.95 6.67 -1.36
N VAL A 142 10.26 7.16 -0.34
CA VAL A 142 10.60 6.90 1.07
C VAL A 142 10.50 5.40 1.38
N GLY A 143 9.46 4.73 0.89
CA GLY A 143 9.31 3.28 1.04
C GLY A 143 10.43 2.48 0.36
N PHE A 144 10.78 2.86 -0.87
CA PHE A 144 11.85 2.23 -1.65
C PHE A 144 13.20 2.39 -0.95
N SER A 145 13.58 3.64 -0.65
CA SER A 145 14.86 3.97 -0.01
C SER A 145 14.95 3.39 1.39
N GLY A 146 13.87 3.48 2.18
CA GLY A 146 13.81 2.91 3.53
C GLY A 146 13.90 1.39 3.54
N SER A 147 13.22 0.70 2.62
CA SER A 147 13.34 -0.76 2.50
C SER A 147 14.78 -1.17 2.15
N LEU A 148 15.38 -0.50 1.18
CA LEU A 148 16.76 -0.78 0.76
C LEU A 148 17.77 -0.52 1.90
N LEU A 149 17.61 0.60 2.61
CA LEU A 149 18.45 0.96 3.75
C LEU A 149 18.31 -0.05 4.89
N LEU A 150 17.08 -0.48 5.23
CA LEU A 150 16.85 -1.51 6.23
C LEU A 150 17.45 -2.87 5.80
N SER A 151 17.32 -3.24 4.52
CA SER A 151 17.93 -4.46 3.99
C SER A 151 19.45 -4.45 4.14
N PHE A 152 20.11 -3.32 3.87
CA PHE A 152 21.56 -3.20 4.04
C PHE A 152 21.99 -3.16 5.51
N LEU A 153 21.27 -2.45 6.38
CA LEU A 153 21.64 -2.32 7.80
C LEU A 153 21.46 -3.62 8.58
N PHE A 154 20.42 -4.40 8.27
CA PHE A 154 20.03 -5.59 9.02
C PHE A 154 20.28 -6.90 8.26
N ASN A 155 20.99 -6.86 7.12
CA ASN A 155 21.24 -8.02 6.24
C ASN A 155 19.96 -8.78 5.85
N LEU A 156 18.87 -8.06 5.60
CA LEU A 156 17.58 -8.65 5.22
C LEU A 156 17.55 -8.94 3.71
N PRO A 157 16.72 -9.89 3.26
CA PRO A 157 16.46 -10.07 1.84
C PRO A 157 15.97 -8.76 1.21
N ILE A 158 16.40 -8.52 -0.03
CA ILE A 158 16.00 -7.34 -0.78
C ILE A 158 14.61 -7.59 -1.39
N TYR A 159 13.59 -7.03 -0.74
CA TYR A 159 12.19 -7.13 -1.19
C TYR A 159 11.86 -6.24 -2.40
N VAL A 160 12.72 -5.25 -2.65
CA VAL A 160 12.61 -4.33 -3.79
C VAL A 160 13.23 -5.00 -5.01
N ARG A 161 12.40 -5.39 -5.97
CA ARG A 161 12.80 -6.11 -7.19
C ARG A 161 12.12 -5.52 -8.42
N GLU A 162 12.25 -6.17 -9.58
CA GLU A 162 11.63 -5.74 -10.84
C GLU A 162 10.11 -5.55 -10.70
N GLY A 163 9.44 -6.44 -9.96
CA GLY A 163 8.00 -6.32 -9.67
C GLY A 163 7.64 -5.03 -8.93
N THR A 164 8.54 -4.49 -8.11
CA THR A 164 8.33 -3.22 -7.40
C THR A 164 8.27 -2.05 -8.39
N VAL A 165 9.18 -2.01 -9.35
CA VAL A 165 9.20 -0.97 -10.39
C VAL A 165 7.94 -1.04 -11.25
N ILE A 166 7.55 -2.24 -11.69
CA ILE A 166 6.32 -2.46 -12.46
C ILE A 166 5.11 -2.00 -11.66
N SER A 167 5.03 -2.37 -10.37
CA SER A 167 3.92 -1.99 -9.51
C SER A 167 3.81 -0.49 -9.31
N LEU A 168 4.94 0.23 -9.23
CA LEU A 168 4.95 1.68 -9.05
C LEU A 168 4.34 2.40 -10.26
N PHE A 169 4.72 2.01 -11.47
CA PHE A 169 4.16 2.59 -12.71
C PHE A 169 2.68 2.24 -12.86
N LEU A 170 2.31 0.98 -12.67
CA LEU A 170 0.92 0.53 -12.85
C LEU A 170 -0.03 1.18 -11.83
N PHE A 171 0.41 1.27 -10.58
CA PHE A 171 -0.38 1.87 -9.50
C PHE A 171 -0.52 3.39 -9.70
N SER A 172 0.56 4.07 -10.11
CA SER A 172 0.53 5.49 -10.46
C SER A 172 -0.42 5.78 -11.63
N TYR A 173 -0.39 4.95 -12.67
CA TYR A 173 -1.28 5.05 -13.82
C TYR A 173 -2.76 4.88 -13.42
N ILE A 174 -3.07 3.89 -12.58
CA ILE A 174 -4.46 3.61 -12.19
C ILE A 174 -5.02 4.71 -11.26
N MET A 175 -4.19 5.24 -10.36
CA MET A 175 -4.59 6.41 -9.58
C MET A 175 -4.84 7.63 -10.47
N SER A 176 -3.99 7.86 -11.47
CA SER A 176 -4.18 8.92 -12.48
C SER A 176 -5.53 8.81 -13.17
N TRP A 177 -5.81 7.62 -13.71
CA TRP A 177 -7.01 7.35 -14.47
C TRP A 177 -8.28 7.48 -13.61
N SER A 178 -8.25 6.99 -12.37
CA SER A 178 -9.39 7.13 -11.45
C SER A 178 -9.64 8.58 -11.02
N TYR A 179 -8.59 9.42 -10.92
CA TYR A 179 -8.74 10.84 -10.58
C TYR A 179 -9.19 11.71 -11.76
N GLU A 180 -8.61 11.50 -12.95
CA GLU A 180 -8.94 12.27 -14.17
C GLU A 180 -10.41 12.09 -14.58
N ARG A 181 -10.95 10.87 -14.46
CA ARG A 181 -12.37 10.61 -14.72
C ARG A 181 -13.33 11.31 -13.76
N LYS A 182 -12.83 11.84 -12.63
CA LYS A 182 -13.63 12.56 -11.65
C LYS A 182 -13.60 14.08 -11.83
N GLY A 183 -12.82 14.61 -12.78
CA GLY A 183 -12.72 16.05 -13.01
C GLY A 183 -12.05 16.83 -11.88
N ILE A 184 -11.36 16.15 -10.95
CA ILE A 184 -10.55 16.79 -9.89
C ILE A 184 -9.12 16.91 -10.43
N SER A 185 -8.99 17.61 -11.55
CA SER A 185 -7.71 18.15 -12.03
C SER A 185 -7.74 19.64 -11.76
N LYS A 186 -7.29 20.02 -10.57
CA LYS A 186 -6.62 21.30 -10.37
C LYS A 186 -5.32 21.03 -9.64
#